data_AF-A0A3D5WNH4-F1
#
_entry.id   AF-A0A3D5WNH4-F1
#
_cell.length_a   1.000
_cell.length_b   1.000
_cell.length_c   1.000
_cell.angle_alpha   90.00
_cell.angle_beta   90.00
_cell.angle_gamma   90.00
#
_symmetry.space_group_name_H-M   'P 1'
#
loop_
_entity.id
_entity.type
_entity.pdbx_description
1 polymer ?
#
loop_
_entity_poly.entity_id
_entity_poly.type
_entity_poly.pdbx_seq_one_letter_code
_entity_poly.pdbx_strand_id
1 'polypeptide(L)'
;MHIESVKLSPKKGGNGYVSSFSFSIGSKEAAACGLIGKRIIKIIDEKNGVVYFKAKHFTIEPRIVEEVIRLKKDERLEDDEISDQYAEKWEFPSGTIGREWSYSDMVKLYLDEASGKVVRPKRDRLERFLLSLPIETLADLVLLMYIGRDYNVDMDSEPGEERFRQFYDTYSSIVLGADSDMLADKIMEKTPLVKYLETGMQLLNASKGTDIDELLYGPRDDSYDEYDRYDE
;
A
#
# COMPACT_ATOMS: atom_id res chain seq x y z
N MET A 1 -11.73 -10.17 31.87
CA MET A 1 -12.26 -8.94 31.24
C MET A 1 -12.88 -8.10 32.34
N HIS A 2 -12.43 -6.88 32.52
CA HIS A 2 -12.91 -5.95 33.56
C HIS A 2 -13.53 -4.73 32.84
N ILE A 3 -14.69 -4.26 33.30
CA ILE A 3 -15.42 -3.14 32.67
C ILE A 3 -15.39 -1.97 33.63
N GLU A 4 -14.87 -0.83 33.16
CA GLU A 4 -14.85 0.43 33.92
C GLU A 4 -15.48 1.55 33.10
N SER A 5 -16.23 2.43 33.78
CA SER A 5 -16.82 3.59 33.14
C SER A 5 -15.76 4.67 32.95
N VAL A 6 -15.52 5.08 31.71
CA VAL A 6 -14.65 6.22 31.38
C VAL A 6 -15.52 7.38 30.93
N LYS A 7 -15.25 8.59 31.45
CA LYS A 7 -15.95 9.81 31.04
C LYS A 7 -15.07 10.60 30.08
N LEU A 8 -15.57 10.84 28.86
CA LEU A 8 -14.94 11.78 27.94
C LEU A 8 -15.03 13.19 28.54
N SER A 9 -13.88 13.84 28.68
CA SER A 9 -13.80 15.20 29.20
C SER A 9 -13.56 16.18 28.05
N PRO A 10 -14.33 17.27 27.97
CA PRO A 10 -14.04 18.36 27.05
C PRO A 10 -12.64 18.92 27.35
N LYS A 11 -11.82 19.13 26.31
CA LYS A 11 -10.49 19.70 26.51
C LYS A 11 -10.62 21.16 27.00
N LYS A 12 -10.03 21.47 28.16
CA LYS A 12 -10.02 22.83 28.73
C LYS A 12 -9.28 23.79 27.76
N GLY A 13 -9.97 24.81 27.24
CA GLY A 13 -9.42 25.78 26.28
C GLY A 13 -9.85 25.59 24.81
N GLY A 14 -10.74 24.65 24.50
CA GLY A 14 -11.33 24.54 23.16
C GLY A 14 -12.33 25.68 22.90
N ASN A 15 -12.16 26.42 21.80
CA ASN A 15 -13.00 27.56 21.39
C ASN A 15 -14.41 27.13 20.94
N GLY A 16 -15.23 26.56 21.83
CA GLY A 16 -16.68 26.39 21.62
C GLY A 16 -17.13 25.40 20.53
N TYR A 17 -16.21 24.86 19.73
CA TYR A 17 -16.46 23.73 18.84
C TYR A 17 -16.13 22.43 19.58
N VAL A 18 -16.93 21.37 19.37
CA VAL A 18 -16.63 20.00 19.83
C VAL A 18 -15.43 19.49 19.01
N SER A 19 -14.23 19.99 19.26
CA SER A 19 -13.04 19.74 18.43
C SER A 19 -12.03 18.80 19.09
N SER A 20 -12.16 18.49 20.38
CA SER A 20 -11.30 17.49 21.03
C SER A 20 -11.86 16.96 22.36
N PHE A 21 -11.80 15.63 22.50
CA PHE A 21 -11.96 14.91 23.75
C PHE A 21 -10.63 14.27 24.14
N SER A 22 -10.35 14.18 25.43
CA SER A 22 -9.24 13.38 25.96
C SER A 22 -9.79 12.24 26.82
N PHE A 23 -9.21 11.06 26.68
CA PHE A 23 -9.35 9.97 27.64
C PHE A 23 -7.97 9.73 28.28
N SER A 24 -7.95 9.44 29.57
CA SER A 24 -6.73 9.14 30.32
C SER A 24 -6.73 7.67 30.68
N ILE A 25 -5.60 7.00 30.41
CA ILE A 25 -5.34 5.62 30.82
C ILE A 25 -4.25 5.63 31.89
N GLY A 26 -4.49 4.91 32.99
CA GLY A 26 -3.54 4.80 34.09
C GLY A 26 -2.27 4.06 33.66
N SER A 27 -1.14 4.34 34.31
CA SER A 27 0.13 3.66 34.00
C SER A 27 0.06 2.14 34.16
N LYS A 28 -0.68 1.65 35.16
CA LYS A 28 -0.92 0.21 35.37
C LYS A 28 -1.78 -0.41 34.27
N GLU A 29 -2.81 0.30 33.79
CA GLU A 29 -3.65 -0.15 32.67
C GLU A 29 -2.85 -0.20 31.38
N ALA A 30 -2.10 0.86 31.09
CA ALA A 30 -1.24 0.93 29.92
C ALA A 30 -0.17 -0.18 29.95
N ALA A 31 0.39 -0.50 31.12
CA ALA A 31 1.31 -1.62 31.30
C ALA A 31 0.62 -2.97 31.09
N ALA A 32 -0.57 -3.18 31.66
CA ALA A 32 -1.34 -4.42 31.49
C ALA A 32 -1.77 -4.67 30.04
N CYS A 33 -2.00 -3.60 29.28
CA CYS A 33 -2.31 -3.65 27.84
C CYS A 33 -1.06 -3.63 26.94
N GLY A 34 0.15 -3.65 27.51
CA GLY A 34 1.40 -3.68 26.75
C GLY A 34 1.68 -2.42 25.92
N LEU A 35 1.10 -1.27 26.28
CA LEU A 35 1.21 -0.02 25.52
C LEU A 35 2.44 0.82 25.89
N ILE A 36 3.06 0.55 27.04
CA ILE A 36 4.22 1.32 27.54
C ILE A 36 5.40 1.20 26.58
N GLY A 37 5.90 2.36 26.10
CA GLY A 37 7.03 2.43 25.18
C GLY A 37 6.73 1.89 23.77
N LYS A 38 5.46 1.68 23.42
CA LYS A 38 5.04 1.23 22.09
C LYS A 38 4.43 2.38 21.29
N ARG A 39 4.52 2.29 19.97
CA ARG A 39 3.71 3.09 19.05
C ARG A 39 2.27 2.65 19.21
N ILE A 40 1.34 3.59 19.33
CA ILE A 40 -0.08 3.30 19.51
C ILE A 40 -0.80 3.70 18.23
N ILE A 41 -1.66 2.82 17.74
CA ILE A 41 -2.60 3.14 16.66
C ILE A 41 -4.01 3.23 17.19
N LYS A 42 -4.77 4.14 16.57
CA LYS A 42 -6.20 4.35 16.78
C LYS A 42 -6.94 3.75 15.60
N ILE A 43 -7.82 2.80 15.86
CA ILE A 43 -8.74 2.23 14.86
C ILE A 43 -10.15 2.67 15.23
N ILE A 44 -10.87 3.25 14.27
CA ILE A 44 -12.25 3.68 14.43
C ILE A 44 -13.12 2.65 13.73
N ASP A 45 -13.96 1.94 14.50
CA ASP A 45 -14.97 1.02 14.00
C ASP A 45 -16.33 1.70 14.14
N GLU A 46 -16.71 2.48 13.12
CA GLU A 46 -17.96 3.24 13.12
C GLU A 46 -19.18 2.33 13.15
N LYS A 47 -19.10 1.16 12.51
CA LYS A 47 -20.19 0.19 12.43
C LYS A 47 -20.59 -0.32 13.80
N ASN A 48 -19.62 -0.58 14.67
CA ASN A 48 -19.86 -1.00 16.05
C ASN A 48 -19.83 0.15 17.06
N GLY A 49 -19.52 1.38 16.62
CA GLY A 49 -19.36 2.54 17.49
C GLY A 49 -18.18 2.40 18.47
N VAL A 50 -17.11 1.73 18.07
CA VAL A 50 -15.96 1.41 18.94
C VAL A 50 -14.69 2.12 18.46
N VAL A 51 -13.88 2.58 19.39
CA VAL A 51 -12.51 3.06 19.11
C VAL A 51 -11.52 2.15 19.82
N TYR A 52 -10.64 1.51 19.04
CA TYR A 52 -9.58 0.67 19.57
C TYR A 52 -8.26 1.44 19.65
N PHE A 53 -7.59 1.30 20.78
CA PHE A 53 -6.20 1.72 20.96
C PHE A 53 -5.36 0.47 21.19
N LYS A 54 -4.39 0.23 20.32
CA LYS A 54 -3.51 -0.93 20.42
C LYS A 54 -2.07 -0.57 20.04
N ALA A 55 -1.12 -1.38 20.47
CA ALA A 55 0.25 -1.26 20.00
C ALA A 55 0.31 -1.52 18.49
N LYS A 56 1.09 -0.72 17.75
CA LYS A 56 1.39 -0.98 16.33
C LYS A 56 2.21 -2.26 16.24
N HIS A 57 1.75 -3.18 15.42
CA HIS A 57 2.50 -4.39 15.06
C HIS A 57 2.81 -4.36 13.58
N PHE A 58 3.96 -4.87 13.14
CA PHE A 58 4.15 -5.16 11.74
C PHE A 58 3.30 -6.37 11.35
N THR A 59 2.36 -6.18 10.41
CA THR A 59 1.36 -7.22 10.07
C THR A 59 1.54 -7.81 8.68
N ILE A 60 2.58 -7.41 7.94
CA ILE A 60 2.87 -7.96 6.62
C ILE A 60 3.43 -9.36 6.75
N GLU A 61 2.72 -10.32 6.18
CA GLU A 61 3.17 -11.68 6.00
C GLU A 61 3.43 -11.95 4.50
N PRO A 62 4.50 -12.69 4.14
CA PRO A 62 4.82 -12.96 2.72
C PRO A 62 3.63 -13.51 1.93
N ARG A 63 2.85 -14.43 2.51
CA ARG A 63 1.67 -15.02 1.86
C ARG A 63 0.60 -14.00 1.47
N ILE A 64 0.46 -12.91 2.23
CA ILE A 64 -0.52 -11.85 1.92
C ILE A 64 -0.02 -11.08 0.71
N VAL A 65 1.26 -10.73 0.68
CA VAL A 65 1.87 -10.01 -0.44
C VAL A 65 1.83 -10.84 -1.71
N GLU A 66 2.19 -12.12 -1.63
CA GLU A 66 2.12 -13.08 -2.73
C GLU A 66 0.69 -13.21 -3.29
N GLU A 67 -0.31 -13.28 -2.42
CA GLU A 67 -1.72 -13.36 -2.82
C GLU A 67 -2.19 -12.07 -3.51
N VAL A 68 -1.84 -10.88 -2.99
CA VAL A 68 -2.15 -9.61 -3.66
C VAL A 68 -1.48 -9.53 -5.02
N ILE A 69 -0.20 -9.91 -5.13
CA ILE A 69 0.53 -9.95 -6.40
C ILE A 69 -0.16 -10.89 -7.39
N ARG A 70 -0.54 -12.09 -6.96
CA ARG A 70 -1.24 -13.07 -7.80
C ARG A 70 -2.56 -12.50 -8.32
N LEU A 71 -3.39 -11.98 -7.42
CA LEU A 71 -4.70 -11.41 -7.76
C LEU A 71 -4.58 -10.18 -8.67
N LYS A 72 -3.53 -9.35 -8.50
CA LYS A 72 -3.27 -8.22 -9.39
C LYS A 72 -2.78 -8.66 -10.78
N LYS A 73 -1.98 -9.73 -10.87
CA LYS A 73 -1.61 -10.34 -12.16
C LYS A 73 -2.83 -10.90 -12.87
N ASP A 74 -3.73 -11.56 -12.14
CA ASP A 74 -5.00 -12.06 -12.66
C ASP A 74 -5.88 -10.92 -13.19
N GLU A 75 -6.08 -9.84 -12.42
CA GLU A 75 -6.82 -8.65 -12.84
C GLU A 75 -6.23 -8.04 -14.12
N ARG A 76 -4.90 -7.89 -14.19
CA ARG A 76 -4.24 -7.38 -15.39
C ARG A 76 -4.48 -8.24 -16.63
N LEU A 77 -4.49 -9.57 -16.49
CA LEU A 77 -4.81 -10.47 -17.60
C LEU A 77 -6.26 -10.29 -18.07
N GLU A 78 -7.21 -10.08 -17.15
CA GLU A 78 -8.59 -9.71 -17.51
C GLU A 78 -8.67 -8.34 -18.17
N ASP A 79 -7.91 -7.34 -17.71
CA ASP A 79 -7.81 -6.05 -18.39
C ASP A 79 -7.29 -6.19 -19.82
N ASP A 80 -6.27 -7.03 -20.02
CA ASP A 80 -5.70 -7.32 -21.35
C ASP A 80 -6.72 -8.07 -22.24
N GLU A 81 -7.45 -9.05 -21.70
CA GLU A 81 -8.52 -9.78 -22.41
C GLU A 81 -9.70 -8.88 -22.81
N ILE A 82 -10.08 -7.92 -21.95
CA ILE A 82 -11.09 -6.92 -22.25
C ILE A 82 -10.54 -5.95 -23.29
N SER A 83 -9.34 -5.43 -23.09
CA SER A 83 -8.64 -4.53 -24.03
C SER A 83 -8.62 -5.10 -25.44
N ASP A 84 -8.32 -6.39 -25.58
CA ASP A 84 -8.30 -7.11 -26.86
C ASP A 84 -9.64 -7.16 -27.61
N GLN A 85 -10.77 -6.94 -26.93
CA GLN A 85 -12.11 -6.91 -27.53
C GLN A 85 -12.51 -5.53 -28.07
N TYR A 86 -11.82 -4.48 -27.60
CA TYR A 86 -12.17 -3.09 -27.89
C TYR A 86 -11.10 -2.39 -28.74
N ALA A 87 -9.81 -2.60 -28.41
CA ALA A 87 -8.70 -1.95 -29.07
C ALA A 87 -8.33 -2.64 -30.39
N GLU A 88 -7.90 -1.85 -31.36
CA GLU A 88 -7.35 -2.40 -32.60
C GLU A 88 -5.97 -3.00 -32.33
N LYS A 89 -5.78 -4.26 -32.74
CA LYS A 89 -4.50 -4.94 -32.62
C LYS A 89 -3.66 -4.63 -33.85
N TRP A 90 -2.40 -4.33 -33.60
CA TRP A 90 -1.40 -4.17 -34.65
C TRP A 90 -0.12 -4.91 -34.27
N GLU A 91 0.62 -5.36 -35.28
CA GLU A 91 1.83 -6.14 -35.08
C GLU A 91 3.04 -5.32 -35.55
N PHE A 92 4.01 -5.14 -34.65
CA PHE A 92 5.30 -4.58 -35.00
C PHE A 92 6.09 -5.57 -35.87
N PRO A 93 7.02 -5.10 -36.73
CA PRO A 93 7.93 -5.98 -37.44
C PRO A 93 8.77 -6.92 -36.55
N SER A 94 8.90 -6.60 -35.25
CA SER A 94 9.54 -7.44 -34.24
C SER A 94 8.68 -8.62 -33.75
N GLY A 95 7.43 -8.76 -34.22
CA GLY A 95 6.45 -9.73 -33.71
C GLY A 95 5.76 -9.31 -32.40
N THR A 96 6.01 -8.08 -31.93
CA THR A 96 5.34 -7.53 -30.75
C THR A 96 3.93 -7.12 -31.14
N ILE A 97 2.92 -7.47 -30.34
CA ILE A 97 1.54 -7.02 -30.55
C ILE A 97 1.33 -5.70 -29.78
N GLY A 98 1.03 -4.63 -30.52
CA GLY A 98 0.55 -3.37 -29.97
C GLY A 98 -0.97 -3.30 -29.95
N ARG A 99 -1.50 -2.41 -29.11
CA ARG A 99 -2.92 -2.07 -29.05
C ARG A 99 -3.09 -0.59 -29.27
N GLU A 100 -3.94 -0.20 -30.19
CA GLU A 100 -4.31 1.19 -30.41
C GLU A 100 -5.72 1.42 -29.88
N TRP A 101 -5.84 2.40 -28.98
CA TRP A 101 -7.11 2.80 -28.39
C TRP A 101 -7.57 4.10 -29.03
N SER A 102 -8.71 4.07 -29.71
CA SER A 102 -9.38 5.30 -30.10
C SER A 102 -10.24 5.83 -28.94
N TYR A 103 -10.60 7.12 -29.02
CA TYR A 103 -11.57 7.69 -28.08
C TYR A 103 -12.93 6.96 -28.13
N SER A 104 -13.33 6.50 -29.32
CA SER A 104 -14.56 5.73 -29.49
C SER A 104 -14.51 4.39 -28.73
N ASP A 105 -13.36 3.72 -28.72
CA ASP A 105 -13.21 2.43 -28.04
C ASP A 105 -13.29 2.60 -26.52
N MET A 106 -12.66 3.64 -25.98
CA MET A 106 -12.75 3.99 -24.56
C MET A 106 -14.19 4.33 -24.14
N VAL A 107 -14.90 5.14 -24.94
CA VAL A 107 -16.31 5.48 -24.67
C VAL A 107 -17.19 4.23 -24.74
N LYS A 108 -16.96 3.35 -25.72
CA LYS A 108 -17.71 2.10 -25.87
C LYS A 108 -17.51 1.17 -24.68
N LEU A 109 -16.27 0.98 -24.24
CA LEU A 109 -15.96 0.20 -23.04
C LEU A 109 -16.68 0.77 -21.81
N TYR A 110 -16.58 2.08 -21.58
CA TYR A 110 -17.25 2.74 -20.46
C TYR A 110 -18.78 2.54 -20.46
N LEU A 111 -19.42 2.67 -21.64
CA LEU A 111 -20.86 2.45 -21.77
C LEU A 111 -21.24 0.97 -21.55
N ASP A 112 -20.43 0.04 -22.06
CA ASP A 112 -20.66 -1.38 -21.89
C ASP A 112 -20.48 -1.81 -20.42
N GLU A 113 -19.48 -1.25 -19.71
CA GLU A 113 -19.32 -1.40 -18.26
C GLU A 113 -20.52 -0.83 -17.49
N ALA A 114 -20.94 0.41 -17.77
CA ALA A 114 -22.08 1.05 -17.12
C ALA A 114 -23.40 0.30 -17.35
N SER A 115 -23.51 -0.41 -18.48
CA SER A 115 -24.66 -1.27 -18.80
C SER A 115 -24.55 -2.70 -18.27
N GLY A 116 -23.44 -3.07 -17.63
CA GLY A 116 -23.19 -4.40 -17.08
C GLY A 116 -22.83 -5.47 -18.11
N LYS A 117 -22.51 -5.10 -19.35
CA LYS A 117 -22.05 -6.04 -20.38
C LYS A 117 -20.61 -6.49 -20.16
N VAL A 118 -19.79 -5.61 -19.59
CA VAL A 118 -18.43 -5.92 -19.16
C VAL A 118 -18.47 -6.13 -17.65
N VAL A 119 -18.02 -7.30 -17.21
CA VAL A 119 -17.91 -7.68 -15.81
C VAL A 119 -16.44 -7.95 -15.53
N ARG A 120 -15.96 -7.54 -14.34
CA ARG A 120 -14.56 -7.64 -13.95
C ARG A 120 -14.38 -8.53 -12.71
N PRO A 121 -14.72 -9.83 -12.79
CA PRO A 121 -14.72 -10.71 -11.63
C PRO A 121 -13.34 -10.87 -10.98
N LYS A 122 -12.23 -10.74 -11.74
CA LYS A 122 -10.88 -10.81 -11.16
C LYS A 122 -10.56 -9.53 -10.37
N ARG A 123 -10.95 -8.36 -10.89
CA ARG A 123 -10.90 -7.09 -10.14
C ARG A 123 -11.71 -7.16 -8.84
N ASP A 124 -12.97 -7.60 -8.92
CA ASP A 124 -13.87 -7.74 -7.75
C ASP A 124 -13.32 -8.75 -6.72
N ARG A 125 -12.57 -9.76 -7.17
CA ARG A 125 -11.93 -10.73 -6.28
C ARG A 125 -10.76 -10.11 -5.51
N LEU A 126 -9.93 -9.30 -6.18
CA LEU A 126 -8.84 -8.58 -5.52
C LEU A 126 -9.39 -7.59 -4.48
N GLU A 127 -10.40 -6.80 -4.86
CA GLU A 127 -11.04 -5.84 -3.95
C GLU A 127 -11.63 -6.53 -2.73
N ARG A 128 -12.42 -7.60 -2.92
CA ARG A 128 -12.97 -8.38 -1.79
C ARG A 128 -11.88 -8.99 -0.91
N PHE A 129 -10.78 -9.44 -1.49
CA PHE A 129 -9.65 -9.94 -0.71
C PHE A 129 -9.05 -8.82 0.15
N LEU A 130 -8.77 -7.65 -0.42
CA LEU A 130 -8.25 -6.50 0.31
C LEU A 130 -9.18 -6.08 1.45
N LEU A 131 -10.48 -5.91 1.17
CA LEU A 131 -11.48 -5.51 2.17
C LEU A 131 -11.73 -6.57 3.26
N SER A 132 -11.30 -7.82 3.03
CA SER A 132 -11.34 -8.87 4.06
C SER A 132 -10.18 -8.78 5.07
N LEU A 133 -9.13 -8.03 4.76
CA LEU A 133 -7.96 -7.87 5.62
C LEU A 133 -8.25 -6.90 6.77
N PRO A 134 -7.58 -7.07 7.93
CA PRO A 134 -7.58 -6.04 8.96
C PRO A 134 -7.08 -4.71 8.41
N ILE A 135 -7.70 -3.60 8.81
CA ILE A 135 -7.32 -2.24 8.36
C ILE A 135 -5.84 -1.92 8.60
N GLU A 136 -5.24 -2.46 9.66
CA GLU A 136 -3.81 -2.31 9.93
C GLU A 136 -2.95 -3.00 8.87
N THR A 137 -3.37 -4.16 8.38
CA THR A 137 -2.69 -4.88 7.30
C THR A 137 -2.84 -4.17 5.97
N LEU A 138 -4.01 -3.58 5.69
CA LEU A 138 -4.18 -2.71 4.53
C LEU A 138 -3.25 -1.49 4.58
N ALA A 139 -3.18 -0.82 5.74
CA ALA A 139 -2.28 0.30 5.93
C ALA A 139 -0.80 -0.11 5.73
N ASP A 140 -0.40 -1.25 6.28
CA ASP A 140 0.96 -1.75 6.10
C ASP A 140 1.26 -2.11 4.63
N LEU A 141 0.28 -2.66 3.89
CA LEU A 141 0.44 -2.97 2.46
C LEU A 141 0.61 -1.70 1.63
N VAL A 142 -0.15 -0.64 1.95
CA VAL A 142 0.03 0.67 1.32
C VAL A 142 1.44 1.19 1.59
N LEU A 143 1.92 1.16 2.84
CA LEU A 143 3.27 1.64 3.15
C LEU A 143 4.36 0.79 2.47
N LEU A 144 4.20 -0.54 2.41
CA LEU A 144 5.09 -1.43 1.68
C LEU A 144 5.20 -1.07 0.20
N MET A 145 4.06 -0.79 -0.43
CA MET A 145 4.01 -0.31 -1.80
C MET A 145 4.73 1.02 -1.98
N TYR A 146 4.62 1.95 -1.02
CA TYR A 146 5.36 3.22 -1.08
C TYR A 146 6.87 3.01 -0.88
N ILE A 147 7.31 2.07 -0.03
CA ILE A 147 8.73 1.68 0.07
C ILE A 147 9.25 1.24 -1.30
N GLY A 148 8.54 0.33 -1.98
CA GLY A 148 8.97 -0.16 -3.29
C GLY A 148 8.77 0.80 -4.46
N ARG A 149 8.03 1.89 -4.26
CA ARG A 149 7.87 2.95 -5.25
C ARG A 149 8.97 4.01 -5.13
N ASP A 150 9.17 4.50 -3.92
CA ASP A 150 9.98 5.70 -3.68
C ASP A 150 11.40 5.36 -3.22
N TYR A 151 11.66 4.10 -2.85
CA TYR A 151 12.95 3.59 -2.35
C TYR A 151 13.49 4.35 -1.11
N ASN A 152 12.63 5.12 -0.45
CA ASN A 152 12.96 6.00 0.67
C ASN A 152 13.00 5.23 2.00
N VAL A 153 13.77 4.17 2.05
CA VAL A 153 13.96 3.35 3.24
C VAL A 153 15.40 3.42 3.71
N ASP A 154 15.61 3.48 5.03
CA ASP A 154 16.94 3.49 5.61
C ASP A 154 17.55 2.08 5.52
N MET A 155 18.55 1.91 4.65
CA MET A 155 19.25 0.64 4.47
C MET A 155 20.25 0.34 5.59
N ASP A 156 20.61 1.31 6.43
CA ASP A 156 21.47 1.09 7.61
C ASP A 156 20.66 0.61 8.84
N SER A 157 19.34 0.57 8.73
CA SER A 157 18.45 0.01 9.74
C SER A 157 18.42 -1.53 9.73
N GLU A 158 18.02 -2.11 10.86
CA GLU A 158 17.85 -3.57 10.96
C GLU A 158 16.72 -4.04 10.02
N PRO A 159 16.95 -5.08 9.18
CA PRO A 159 15.97 -5.56 8.20
C PRO A 159 14.63 -5.99 8.81
N GLY A 160 13.61 -6.05 7.96
CA GLY A 160 12.27 -6.53 8.28
C GLY A 160 11.46 -5.51 9.07
N GLU A 161 10.95 -5.92 10.23
CA GLU A 161 10.02 -5.12 11.03
C GLU A 161 10.62 -3.79 11.52
N GLU A 162 11.90 -3.76 11.91
CA GLU A 162 12.49 -2.54 12.46
C GLU A 162 12.65 -1.46 11.39
N ARG A 163 13.18 -1.83 10.23
CA ARG A 163 13.21 -0.98 9.03
C ARG A 163 11.82 -0.45 8.67
N PHE A 164 10.81 -1.33 8.65
CA PHE A 164 9.44 -0.91 8.39
C PHE A 164 8.92 0.10 9.42
N ARG A 165 9.22 -0.09 10.71
CA ARG A 165 8.78 0.81 11.78
C ARG A 165 9.38 2.21 11.64
N GLN A 166 10.64 2.32 11.24
CA GLN A 166 11.26 3.63 10.98
C GLN A 166 10.60 4.34 9.79
N PHE A 167 10.30 3.59 8.74
CA PHE A 167 9.53 4.11 7.60
C PHE A 167 8.13 4.58 8.05
N TYR A 168 7.43 3.77 8.86
CA TYR A 168 6.12 4.12 9.40
C TYR A 168 6.14 5.45 10.17
N ASP A 169 7.15 5.68 11.02
CA ASP A 169 7.24 6.94 11.78
C ASP A 169 7.34 8.17 10.88
N THR A 170 8.01 8.03 9.74
CA THR A 170 8.22 9.11 8.79
C THR A 170 6.98 9.33 7.91
N TYR A 171 6.33 8.24 7.50
CA TYR A 171 5.32 8.27 6.44
C TYR A 171 3.91 7.85 6.89
N SER A 172 3.65 7.76 8.20
CA SER A 172 2.33 7.41 8.74
C SER A 172 1.19 8.31 8.22
N SER A 173 1.48 9.57 7.85
CA SER A 173 0.50 10.49 7.26
C SER A 173 -0.16 9.97 5.98
N ILE A 174 0.45 9.02 5.27
CA ILE A 174 -0.10 8.39 4.06
C ILE A 174 -1.36 7.55 4.39
N VAL A 175 -1.40 6.96 5.59
CA VAL A 175 -2.41 5.98 6.00
C VAL A 175 -3.27 6.47 7.17
N LEU A 176 -2.81 7.46 7.94
CA LEU A 176 -3.56 7.97 9.08
C LEU A 176 -4.86 8.67 8.65
N GLY A 177 -5.97 8.22 9.22
CA GLY A 177 -7.29 8.78 8.95
C GLY A 177 -8.00 8.20 7.72
N ALA A 178 -7.34 7.30 6.97
CA ALA A 178 -7.97 6.55 5.91
C ALA A 178 -8.79 5.37 6.48
N ASP A 179 -9.96 5.11 5.89
CA ASP A 179 -10.73 3.90 6.14
C ASP A 179 -10.26 2.74 5.24
N SER A 180 -10.87 1.56 5.40
CA SER A 180 -10.51 0.37 4.63
C SER A 180 -10.71 0.55 3.13
N ASP A 181 -11.77 1.24 2.71
CA ASP A 181 -12.11 1.42 1.29
C ASP A 181 -11.06 2.35 0.63
N MET A 182 -10.76 3.48 1.28
CA MET A 182 -9.70 4.40 0.84
C MET A 182 -8.33 3.74 0.73
N LEU A 183 -7.99 2.83 1.65
CA LEU A 183 -6.74 2.09 1.61
C LEU A 183 -6.73 1.01 0.51
N ALA A 184 -7.84 0.32 0.31
CA ALA A 184 -7.99 -0.65 -0.77
C ALA A 184 -7.89 0.03 -2.15
N ASP A 185 -8.57 1.17 -2.34
CA ASP A 185 -8.50 1.97 -3.57
C ASP A 185 -7.07 2.39 -3.90
N LYS A 186 -6.32 2.88 -2.89
CA LYS A 186 -4.90 3.23 -3.06
C LYS A 186 -4.05 2.08 -3.58
N ILE A 187 -4.39 0.84 -3.27
CA ILE A 187 -3.71 -0.37 -3.77
C ILE A 187 -4.22 -0.70 -5.18
N MET A 188 -5.54 -0.75 -5.36
CA MET A 188 -6.22 -1.12 -6.60
C MET A 188 -5.81 -0.25 -7.79
N GLU A 189 -5.70 1.06 -7.59
CA GLU A 189 -5.40 2.04 -8.63
C GLU A 189 -3.96 1.99 -9.16
N LYS A 190 -3.06 1.24 -8.53
CA LYS A 190 -1.63 1.27 -8.90
C LYS A 190 -1.32 0.27 -9.99
N THR A 191 -1.07 0.79 -11.19
CA THR A 191 -0.69 -0.02 -12.36
C THR A 191 0.59 -0.85 -12.12
N PRO A 192 1.70 -0.30 -11.59
CA PRO A 192 2.90 -1.10 -11.27
C PRO A 192 2.87 -1.70 -9.86
N LEU A 193 1.70 -1.98 -9.27
CA LEU A 193 1.57 -2.51 -7.90
C LEU A 193 2.45 -3.75 -7.66
N VAL A 194 2.46 -4.69 -8.61
CA VAL A 194 3.28 -5.92 -8.52
C VAL A 194 4.75 -5.56 -8.27
N LYS A 195 5.32 -4.69 -9.11
CA LYS A 195 6.70 -4.23 -8.97
C LYS A 195 6.92 -3.55 -7.63
N TYR A 196 6.01 -2.68 -7.20
CA TYR A 196 6.13 -1.97 -5.93
C TYR A 196 6.10 -2.90 -4.72
N LEU A 197 5.25 -3.93 -4.72
CA LEU A 197 5.21 -4.89 -3.63
C LEU A 197 6.45 -5.80 -3.62
N GLU A 198 6.88 -6.27 -4.79
CA GLU A 198 8.10 -7.09 -4.93
C GLU A 198 9.34 -6.30 -4.48
N THR A 199 9.52 -5.08 -4.98
CA THR A 199 10.65 -4.21 -4.58
C THR A 199 10.55 -3.78 -3.12
N GLY A 200 9.36 -3.48 -2.62
CA GLY A 200 9.16 -3.16 -1.20
C GLY A 200 9.59 -4.30 -0.29
N MET A 201 9.24 -5.55 -0.64
CA MET A 201 9.67 -6.73 0.10
C MET A 201 11.18 -6.97 0.00
N GLN A 202 11.78 -6.77 -1.17
CA GLN A 202 13.24 -6.87 -1.34
C GLN A 202 13.96 -5.87 -0.45
N LEU A 203 13.55 -4.60 -0.49
CA LEU A 203 14.15 -3.53 0.30
C LEU A 203 13.95 -3.73 1.80
N LEU A 204 12.79 -4.21 2.24
CA LEU A 204 12.58 -4.52 3.66
C LEU A 204 13.51 -5.63 4.15
N ASN A 205 13.79 -6.64 3.33
CA ASN A 205 14.54 -7.82 3.75
C ASN A 205 16.03 -7.79 3.37
N ALA A 206 16.46 -6.80 2.59
CA ALA A 206 17.85 -6.65 2.19
C ALA A 206 18.76 -6.47 3.42
N SER A 207 19.99 -6.97 3.33
CA SER A 207 20.99 -6.83 4.38
C SER A 207 21.23 -5.36 4.73
N LYS A 208 21.66 -5.12 5.96
CA LYS A 208 22.06 -3.80 6.41
C LYS A 208 23.23 -3.27 5.58
N GLY A 209 23.15 -2.00 5.18
CA GLY A 209 24.16 -1.31 4.36
C GLY A 209 24.15 -1.70 2.88
N THR A 210 23.13 -2.45 2.42
CA THR A 210 22.97 -2.75 0.99
C THR A 210 22.74 -1.46 0.20
N ASP A 211 23.51 -1.27 -0.88
CA ASP A 211 23.28 -0.21 -1.84
C ASP A 211 22.00 -0.49 -2.65
N ILE A 212 21.12 0.51 -2.72
CA ILE A 212 19.82 0.36 -3.39
C ILE A 212 20.00 0.21 -4.89
N ASP A 213 20.96 0.91 -5.50
CA ASP A 213 21.16 0.85 -6.94
C ASP A 213 21.71 -0.50 -7.37
N GLU A 214 22.69 -1.05 -6.64
CA GLU A 214 23.20 -2.40 -6.86
C GLU A 214 22.09 -3.45 -6.68
N LEU A 215 21.24 -3.30 -5.67
CA LEU A 215 20.13 -4.22 -5.40
C LEU A 215 19.09 -4.25 -6.54
N LEU A 216 18.77 -3.10 -7.12
CA LEU A 216 17.67 -2.97 -8.08
C LEU A 216 18.12 -3.11 -9.54
N TYR A 217 19.35 -2.72 -9.85
CA TYR A 217 19.86 -2.65 -11.23
C TYR A 217 21.05 -3.60 -11.48
N GLY A 218 21.54 -4.28 -10.44
CA GLY A 218 22.75 -5.08 -10.51
C GLY A 218 24.02 -4.22 -10.41
N PRO A 219 25.22 -4.83 -10.41
CA PRO A 219 26.46 -4.09 -10.42
C PRO A 219 26.49 -3.15 -11.62
N ARG A 220 26.78 -1.87 -11.38
CA ARG A 220 27.02 -0.91 -12.46
C ARG A 220 28.23 -1.40 -13.26
N ASP A 221 28.02 -1.69 -14.54
CA ASP A 221 29.11 -1.92 -15.46
C ASP A 221 29.66 -0.53 -15.82
N ASP A 222 30.75 -0.12 -15.18
CA ASP A 222 31.43 1.17 -15.42
C ASP A 222 32.08 1.25 -16.82
N SER A 223 31.65 0.42 -17.78
CA SER A 223 32.19 0.30 -19.13
C SER A 223 31.74 1.41 -20.10
N TYR A 224 30.99 2.41 -19.63
CA TYR A 224 30.46 3.51 -20.44
C TYR A 224 31.11 4.88 -20.22
N ASP A 225 32.27 4.96 -19.56
CA ASP A 225 33.03 6.21 -19.38
C ASP A 225 34.07 6.50 -20.49
N GLU A 226 34.00 5.83 -21.66
CA GLU A 226 34.97 5.97 -22.75
C GLU A 226 34.44 6.69 -24.02
N TYR A 227 33.43 7.57 -23.89
CA TYR A 227 32.92 8.36 -25.04
C TYR A 227 32.96 9.89 -24.88
N ASP A 228 33.70 10.43 -23.90
CA ASP A 228 33.90 11.89 -23.75
C ASP A 228 35.38 12.33 -23.92
N ARG A 229 36.15 11.65 -24.77
CA ARG A 229 37.46 12.14 -25.25
C ARG A 229 37.56 12.15 -26.77
N TYR A 230 36.72 12.95 -27.41
CA TYR A 230 37.05 13.51 -28.73
C TYR A 230 36.60 14.96 -28.75
N ASP A 231 37.49 15.84 -28.30
CA ASP A 231 37.70 17.20 -28.82
C ASP A 231 38.86 17.85 -28.04
N GLU A 232 40.09 17.63 -28.53
CA GLU A 232 41.23 18.54 -28.40
C GLU A 232 41.88 18.74 -29.77
#